data_AF-A0A8S3BTQ9-F1
#
_entry.id   AF-A0A8S3BTQ9-F1
#
_cell.length_a   1.000
_cell.length_b   1.000
_cell.length_c   1.000
_cell.angle_alpha   90.00
_cell.angle_beta   90.00
_cell.angle_gamma   90.00
#
_symmetry.space_group_name_H-M   'P 1'
#
loop_
_entity.id
_entity.type
_entity.pdbx_description
1 polymer ?
#
loop_
_entity_poly.entity_id
_entity_poly.type
_entity_poly.pdbx_seq_one_letter_code
_entity_poly.pdbx_strand_id
1 'polypeptide(L)' 'AWLITNGYNVGIVQLVGQAINKVKLTNPKRQITAIGLCKWGSVKDVEKLPEPLHTRKQ' A
#
# COMPACT_ATOMS: atom_id res chain seq x y z
N ALA A 1 -10.59 -9.44 5.82
CA ALA A 1 -11.42 -8.41 5.15
C ALA A 1 -10.57 -7.66 4.14
N TRP A 2 -11.18 -7.15 3.07
CA TRP A 2 -10.49 -6.41 2.01
C TRP A 2 -10.86 -4.93 2.12
N LEU A 3 -9.87 -4.06 2.04
CA LEU A 3 -10.05 -2.62 1.98
C LEU A 3 -9.45 -2.11 0.68
N ILE A 4 -10.26 -1.44 -0.13
CA ILE A 4 -9.84 -0.83 -1.39
C ILE A 4 -9.89 0.67 -1.19
N THR A 5 -8.77 1.34 -1.44
CA THR A 5 -8.62 2.80 -1.24
C THR A 5 -7.69 3.39 -2.30
N ASN A 6 -7.71 4.71 -2.45
CA ASN A 6 -6.61 5.38 -3.13
C ASN A 6 -5.30 5.10 -2.36
N GLY A 7 -4.18 4.93 -3.05
CA GLY A 7 -2.88 4.54 -2.50
C GLY A 7 -1.96 5.72 -2.20
N TYR A 8 -2.50 6.81 -1.67
CA TYR A 8 -1.73 8.02 -1.36
C TYR A 8 -1.54 8.20 0.15
N ASN A 9 -0.36 8.66 0.57
CA ASN A 9 -0.11 8.95 1.99
C ASN A 9 -0.54 10.37 2.37
N VAL A 10 -1.82 10.70 2.18
CA VAL A 10 -2.41 12.00 2.51
C VAL A 10 -3.84 11.86 3.03
N GLY A 11 -4.26 12.78 3.90
CA GLY A 11 -5.64 12.91 4.35
C GLY A 11 -6.21 11.63 4.97
N ILE A 12 -7.44 11.26 4.56
CA ILE A 12 -8.16 10.10 5.11
C ILE A 12 -7.40 8.79 4.88
N VAL A 13 -6.74 8.64 3.72
CA VAL A 13 -6.01 7.41 3.39
C VAL A 13 -4.82 7.19 4.33
N GLN A 14 -4.15 8.26 4.74
CA GLN A 14 -3.09 8.19 5.74
C GLN A 14 -3.63 7.67 7.09
N LEU A 15 -4.79 8.17 7.53
CA LEU A 15 -5.43 7.72 8.76
C LEU A 15 -5.84 6.24 8.69
N VAL A 16 -6.32 5.79 7.53
CA VAL A 16 -6.60 4.37 7.26
C VAL A 16 -5.33 3.52 7.41
N GLY A 17 -4.21 3.94 6.80
CA GLY A 17 -2.93 3.24 6.93
C GLY A 17 -2.46 3.14 8.38
N GLN A 18 -2.59 4.22 9.15
CA GLN A 18 -2.27 4.23 10.58
C GLN A 18 -3.16 3.27 11.38
N ALA A 19 -4.46 3.22 11.10
CA ALA A 19 -5.38 2.30 11.75
C ALA A 19 -5.04 0.83 11.45
N ILE A 20 -4.72 0.50 10.20
CA ILE A 20 -4.27 -0.85 9.81
C ILE A 20 -2.99 -1.22 10.56
N ASN A 21 -2.02 -0.31 10.63
CA ASN A 21 -0.77 -0.54 11.37
C ASN A 21 -1.04 -0.78 12.86
N LYS A 22 -1.93 -0.01 13.48
CA LYS A 22 -2.34 -0.20 14.89
C LYS A 22 -3.00 -1.57 15.12
N VAL A 23 -3.85 -2.03 14.19
CA VAL A 23 -4.45 -3.38 14.27
C VAL A 23 -3.38 -4.46 14.16
N LYS A 24 -2.40 -4.30 13.25
CA LYS A 24 -1.31 -5.27 13.09
C LYS A 24 -0.46 -5.42 14.37
N LEU A 25 -0.19 -4.31 15.05
CA LEU A 25 0.57 -4.30 16.31
C LEU A 25 -0.23 -4.88 17.49
N THR A 26 -1.52 -4.58 17.57
CA THR A 26 -2.38 -5.00 18.70
C THR A 26 -2.95 -6.41 18.53
N ASN A 27 -3.10 -6.88 17.29
CA ASN A 27 -3.63 -8.20 16.97
C ASN A 27 -2.90 -8.78 15.74
N PRO A 28 -1.69 -9.36 15.92
CA PRO A 28 -0.87 -9.83 14.81
C PRO A 28 -1.47 -11.01 14.04
N LYS A 29 -2.43 -11.73 14.63
CA LYS A 29 -3.16 -12.82 13.95
C LYS A 29 -4.26 -12.29 13.03
N ARG A 30 -4.66 -11.02 13.17
CA ARG A 30 -5.71 -10.41 12.34
C ARG A 30 -5.10 -9.87 11.05
N GLN A 31 -5.40 -10.54 9.95
CA GLN A 31 -4.99 -10.11 8.62
C GLN A 31 -6.02 -9.15 8.00
N ILE A 32 -5.54 -7.96 7.60
CA ILE A 32 -6.29 -7.01 6.79
C ILE A 32 -5.56 -6.90 5.45
N THR A 33 -6.27 -7.19 4.37
CA THR A 33 -5.75 -7.00 3.01
C THR A 33 -6.14 -5.60 2.55
N ALA A 34 -5.15 -4.76 2.24
CA ALA A 34 -5.38 -3.41 1.71
C ALA A 34 -4.83 -3.30 0.29
N ILE A 35 -5.67 -2.83 -0.64
CA ILE A 35 -5.29 -2.56 -2.02
C ILE A 35 -5.38 -1.05 -2.24
N GLY A 36 -4.24 -0.45 -2.55
CA GLY A 36 -4.11 0.97 -2.86
C GLY A 36 -4.02 1.19 -4.37
N LEU A 37 -4.91 2.03 -4.92
CA LEU A 37 -4.85 2.45 -6.31
C LEU A 37 -4.27 3.86 -6.42
N CYS A 38 -3.24 4.05 -7.24
CA CYS A 38 -2.70 5.38 -7.51
C CYS A 38 -2.26 5.50 -8.97
N LYS A 39 -2.25 6.73 -9.49
CA LYS A 39 -1.67 7.02 -10.81
C LYS A 39 -0.15 6.90 -10.73
N TRP A 40 0.45 6.20 -11.70
CA TRP A 40 1.92 6.00 -11.77
C TRP A 40 2.70 7.32 -11.68
N GLY A 41 2.30 8.35 -12.45
CA GLY A 41 2.95 9.66 -12.43
C GLY A 41 2.77 10.46 -11.13
N SER A 42 2.05 9.94 -10.13
CA SER A 42 1.88 10.55 -8.82
C SER A 42 2.70 9.87 -7.72
N VAL A 43 3.42 8.80 -8.06
CA VAL A 43 4.35 8.14 -7.14
C VAL A 43 5.62 8.99 -7.10
N LYS A 44 6.12 9.26 -5.90
CA LYS A 44 7.39 9.95 -5.70
C LYS A 44 8.52 8.91 -5.72
N ASP A 45 9.69 9.31 -6.22
CA ASP A 45 10.89 8.46 -6.26
C ASP A 45 10.67 7.14 -7.04
N VAL A 46 9.91 7.20 -8.14
CA VAL A 46 9.57 6.06 -9.01
C VAL A 46 10.82 5.34 -9.51
N GLU A 47 11.89 6.07 -9.75
CA GLU A 47 13.18 5.57 -10.20
C GLU A 47 13.91 4.69 -9.17
N LYS A 48 13.51 4.78 -7.89
CA LYS A 48 14.04 3.94 -6.80
C LYS A 48 13.23 2.67 -6.62
N LEU A 49 12.14 2.51 -7.36
CA LEU A 49 11.38 1.27 -7.35
C LEU A 49 12.24 0.16 -7.94
N PRO A 50 12.22 -1.05 -7.35
CA PRO A 50 12.86 -2.20 -7.96
C PRO A 50 12.31 -2.39 -9.37
N GLU A 51 13.16 -2.82 -10.30
CA GLU A 51 12.76 -3.04 -11.68
C GLU A 51 11.45 -3.86 -11.76
N PRO A 52 10.59 -3.56 -12.74
CA PRO A 52 9.32 -4.26 -12.88
C PRO A 52 9.56 -5.77 -12.95
N LEU A 53 8.84 -6.53 -12.13
CA LEU A 53 8.91 -8.00 -12.02
C LEU A 53 8.70 -8.76 -13.36
N HIS A 54 8.35 -8.06 -14.45
CA HIS A 54 8.19 -8.60 -15.79
C HIS A 54 9.50 -8.83 -16.58
N THR A 55 10.68 -8.42 -16.08
CA THR A 55 11.97 -8.73 -16.73
C THR A 55 12.63 -10.03 -16.27
N ARG A 56 11.97 -10.86 -15.45
CA ARG A 56 12.37 -12.27 -15.29
C ARG A 56 12.07 -13.02 -16.60
N LYS A 57 12.99 -12.94 -17.56
CA LYS A 57 13.04 -13.83 -18.72
C LYS A 57 13.04 -15.26 -18.19
N GLN A 58 12.04 -16.03 -18.61
CA GLN A 58 12.02 -17.49 -18.48
C GLN A 58 13.17 -18.10 -19.28
#